data_AF-A0A2H0ADQ7-F1
#
_entry.id   AF-A0A2H0ADQ7-F1
#
_cell.length_a   1.000
_cell.length_b   1.000
_cell.length_c   1.000
_cell.angle_alpha   90.00
_cell.angle_beta   90.00
_cell.angle_gamma   90.00
#
_symmetry.space_group_name_H-M   'P 1'
#
loop_
_entity.id
_entity.type
_entity.pdbx_description
1 polymer ?
#
loop_
_entity_poly.entity_id
_entity_poly.type
_entity_poly.pdbx_seq_one_letter_code
_entity_poly.pdbx_strand_id
1 'polypeptide(L)'
;MRLTLGASMGKKTLQAPWLLPSLLALLALADAAWGLPGGEQVTAGAGTIRQGGANLTVTQQSDRLSINWDSFSINAGEAVRFNQPGPGSIVLNRVLGQDPSTILGCLSANGQVFLLNPNGVLFGAGSQVDVGGLVASTLQLSDQALLTGRYNFAGHGTAGSVVNGGTIHAADGGYVALIAPRVSNAGTITAPAGTVALGAGNGVTLTFADHRLLSLAVDQGAVRALAENRQLIQADGGQVILSAQGRDAVLAGLVNNEGVIQARTVANRQGVITLLGGMEHDRVQVTGALDAAAPNGGDGGFIETSAARVRIDPSATITTAAPQGKTGQWLLDPTDYSIAASGGDLTGAALASQLNTSNVTIQTESAGPGNGDILLNDAVAWNSANRLSLSAHHNVNINATVSNAGTGGVTLRADSQGACVPGAANCGTVLFGAGGGISVNGGAVRLDYNPAGANAASPSYATPTDYTAKVTLADGSTFTPRMLVNDVTQLQAMTSNLSGDYALGRDIDAAATSTWNAGAGFLPIGDTSVNFTGSLDGNSHVISDLYINRPASNNVGLFGVTQLNAGGLRNLGLHGGS
;
A
#
# COMPACT_ATOMS: atom_id res chain seq x y z
N MET A 1 -21.69 -55.32 110.46
CA MET A 1 -20.35 -55.69 109.97
C MET A 1 -20.36 -55.53 108.45
N ARG A 2 -19.55 -54.59 107.91
CA ARG A 2 -19.22 -54.29 106.48
C ARG A 2 -20.39 -54.04 105.50
N LEU A 3 -20.66 -52.80 105.03
CA LEU A 3 -19.98 -51.90 104.05
C LEU A 3 -20.57 -52.00 102.61
N THR A 4 -21.30 -50.93 102.22
CA THR A 4 -21.31 -50.18 100.92
C THR A 4 -21.78 -50.88 99.62
N LEU A 5 -22.38 -50.25 98.59
CA LEU A 5 -22.52 -48.84 98.15
C LEU A 5 -23.64 -48.72 97.06
N GLY A 6 -24.23 -47.53 96.87
CA GLY A 6 -24.82 -47.03 95.58
C GLY A 6 -26.30 -47.35 95.30
N ALA A 7 -27.29 -46.54 95.71
CA ALA A 7 -27.81 -45.31 95.05
C ALA A 7 -28.20 -45.47 93.56
N SER A 8 -29.31 -44.96 93.01
CA SER A 8 -30.56 -44.33 93.48
C SER A 8 -31.26 -43.81 92.22
N MET A 9 -32.48 -44.29 91.95
CA MET A 9 -33.69 -43.56 91.50
C MET A 9 -33.56 -42.43 90.44
N GLY A 10 -34.45 -42.27 89.46
CA GLY A 10 -35.82 -42.72 89.29
C GLY A 10 -36.47 -41.76 88.27
N LYS A 11 -37.24 -42.33 87.34
CA LYS A 11 -37.86 -41.66 86.19
C LYS A 11 -38.86 -40.57 86.60
N LYS A 12 -38.96 -39.49 85.80
CA LYS A 12 -40.23 -38.82 85.42
C LYS A 12 -40.04 -37.90 84.20
N THR A 13 -41.03 -37.95 83.32
CA THR A 13 -41.27 -37.29 82.03
C THR A 13 -41.38 -35.77 82.08
N LEU A 14 -40.96 -35.05 81.01
CA LEU A 14 -41.51 -33.75 80.54
C LEU A 14 -40.89 -33.30 79.18
N GLN A 15 -41.80 -32.93 78.25
CA GLN A 15 -41.74 -31.89 77.18
C GLN A 15 -40.54 -31.80 76.19
N ALA A 16 -40.85 -31.90 74.91
CA ALA A 16 -39.97 -31.53 73.79
C ALA A 16 -40.52 -30.28 73.06
N PRO A 17 -39.81 -29.13 73.07
CA PRO A 17 -39.96 -28.09 72.08
C PRO A 17 -38.82 -28.14 71.04
N TRP A 18 -39.13 -27.59 69.88
CA TRP A 18 -38.36 -27.67 68.65
C TRP A 18 -37.04 -26.88 68.74
N LEU A 19 -35.95 -27.47 68.22
CA LEU A 19 -34.67 -26.80 68.01
C LEU A 19 -34.63 -26.22 66.58
N LEU A 20 -34.72 -24.90 66.47
CA LEU A 20 -34.30 -24.12 65.31
C LEU A 20 -32.82 -23.74 65.49
N PRO A 21 -31.90 -24.09 64.59
CA PRO A 21 -30.58 -23.49 64.61
C PRO A 21 -30.64 -22.11 63.95
N SER A 22 -30.28 -21.07 64.71
CA SER A 22 -30.04 -19.73 64.19
C SER A 22 -28.81 -19.73 63.29
N LEU A 23 -29.03 -19.76 61.98
CA LEU A 23 -28.00 -19.56 60.96
C LEU A 23 -27.76 -18.05 60.82
N LEU A 24 -26.66 -17.56 61.40
CA LEU A 24 -26.19 -16.19 61.19
C LEU A 24 -25.64 -16.10 59.76
N ALA A 25 -26.46 -15.65 58.81
CA ALA A 25 -26.05 -15.39 57.44
C ALA A 25 -25.16 -14.14 57.42
N LEU A 26 -23.84 -14.35 57.41
CA LEU A 26 -22.88 -13.31 57.06
C LEU A 26 -23.01 -13.09 55.53
N LEU A 27 -23.82 -12.13 55.12
CA LEU A 27 -23.80 -11.62 53.74
C LEU A 27 -22.46 -10.92 53.53
N ALA A 28 -21.47 -11.66 53.04
CA ALA A 28 -20.35 -11.07 52.33
C ALA A 28 -20.93 -10.49 51.03
N LEU A 29 -21.12 -9.17 51.00
CA LEU A 29 -21.22 -8.44 49.74
C LEU A 29 -19.88 -8.66 49.03
N ALA A 30 -19.83 -9.61 48.10
CA ALA A 30 -18.74 -9.66 47.14
C ALA A 30 -18.88 -8.40 46.30
N ASP A 31 -18.01 -7.41 46.54
CA ASP A 31 -17.82 -6.34 45.57
C ASP A 31 -17.43 -7.02 44.26
N ALA A 32 -18.26 -6.86 43.23
CA ALA A 32 -17.91 -7.29 41.90
C ALA A 32 -16.62 -6.56 41.51
N ALA A 33 -15.52 -7.29 41.38
CA ALA A 33 -14.30 -6.75 40.82
C ALA A 33 -14.57 -6.44 39.34
N TRP A 34 -14.82 -5.17 39.03
CA TRP A 34 -15.00 -4.68 37.66
C TRP A 34 -13.71 -4.90 36.87
N GLY A 35 -13.83 -5.32 35.61
CA GLY A 35 -12.68 -5.51 34.71
C GLY A 35 -12.22 -4.23 34.02
N LEU A 36 -12.49 -3.08 34.65
CA LEU A 36 -12.08 -1.76 34.20
C LEU A 36 -10.56 -1.57 34.36
N PRO A 37 -9.96 -0.58 33.67
CA PRO A 37 -8.54 -0.25 33.84
C PRO A 37 -8.20 0.05 35.31
N GLY A 38 -7.02 -0.35 35.76
CA GLY A 38 -6.58 -0.17 37.14
C GLY A 38 -5.06 0.00 37.29
N GLY A 39 -4.64 0.49 38.46
CA GLY A 39 -3.24 0.76 38.77
C GLY A 39 -2.71 2.01 38.06
N GLU A 40 -3.54 3.04 37.96
CA GLU A 40 -3.25 4.25 37.20
C GLU A 40 -2.11 5.09 37.79
N GLN A 41 -1.25 5.59 36.90
CA GLN A 41 -0.24 6.59 37.23
C GLN A 41 -0.11 7.59 36.08
N VAL A 42 -0.48 8.86 36.30
CA VAL A 42 -0.22 9.93 35.34
C VAL A 42 1.28 10.22 35.29
N THR A 43 1.89 10.09 34.10
CA THR A 43 3.34 10.29 33.91
C THR A 43 3.70 11.57 33.16
N ALA A 44 2.78 12.11 32.36
CA ALA A 44 2.94 13.38 31.68
C ALA A 44 1.59 14.06 31.46
N GLY A 45 1.56 15.40 31.46
CA GLY A 45 0.31 16.17 31.34
C GLY A 45 -0.51 16.19 32.63
N ALA A 46 -1.78 16.59 32.51
CA ALA A 46 -2.71 16.71 33.63
C ALA A 46 -4.08 16.12 33.27
N GLY A 47 -4.66 15.39 34.22
CA GLY A 47 -5.99 14.81 34.11
C GLY A 47 -6.42 14.12 35.40
N THR A 48 -7.71 13.87 35.53
CA THR A 48 -8.29 13.16 36.68
C THR A 48 -9.01 11.90 36.22
N ILE A 49 -8.88 10.82 36.97
CA ILE A 49 -9.51 9.53 36.69
C ILE A 49 -10.57 9.29 37.77
N ARG A 50 -11.79 8.92 37.35
CA ARG A 50 -12.90 8.64 38.25
C ARG A 50 -13.65 7.39 37.80
N GLN A 51 -13.73 6.41 38.69
CA GLN A 51 -14.57 5.23 38.50
C GLN A 51 -15.92 5.42 39.23
N GLY A 52 -17.01 5.00 38.58
CA GLY A 52 -18.37 5.01 39.11
C GLY A 52 -19.14 3.80 38.61
N GLY A 53 -19.23 2.75 39.43
CA GLY A 53 -19.83 1.47 39.04
C GLY A 53 -19.10 0.86 37.84
N ALA A 54 -19.87 0.47 36.81
CA ALA A 54 -19.38 -0.09 35.56
C ALA A 54 -18.76 0.95 34.58
N ASN A 55 -18.52 2.19 35.02
CA ASN A 55 -17.99 3.26 34.18
C ASN A 55 -16.70 3.84 34.76
N LEU A 56 -15.70 4.09 33.90
CA LEU A 56 -14.51 4.86 34.22
C LEU A 56 -14.45 6.09 33.31
N THR A 57 -14.28 7.27 33.91
CA THR A 57 -14.14 8.54 33.17
C THR A 57 -12.79 9.15 33.45
N VAL A 58 -12.04 9.44 32.39
CA VAL A 58 -10.81 10.22 32.42
C VAL A 58 -11.14 11.62 31.92
N THR A 59 -10.91 12.64 32.75
CA THR A 59 -11.04 14.05 32.35
C THR A 59 -9.64 14.61 32.17
N GLN A 60 -9.22 14.74 30.92
CA GLN A 60 -7.93 15.29 30.52
C GLN A 60 -7.98 16.82 30.54
N GLN A 61 -6.93 17.45 31.06
CA GLN A 61 -6.82 18.90 31.25
C GLN A 61 -5.75 19.54 30.35
N SER A 62 -4.72 18.79 29.96
CA SER A 62 -3.68 19.21 29.01
C SER A 62 -3.92 18.66 27.62
N ASP A 63 -3.34 19.25 26.57
CA ASP A 63 -3.47 18.73 25.19
C ASP A 63 -2.89 17.33 25.00
N ARG A 64 -1.87 16.99 25.78
CA ARG A 64 -1.26 15.64 25.81
C ARG A 64 -1.27 15.13 27.23
N LEU A 65 -1.73 13.90 27.41
CA LEU A 65 -1.78 13.20 28.69
C LEU A 65 -1.17 11.81 28.51
N SER A 66 -0.30 11.38 29.41
CA SER A 66 0.22 10.01 29.46
C SER A 66 -0.11 9.38 30.80
N ILE A 67 -0.63 8.17 30.75
CA ILE A 67 -1.07 7.38 31.90
C ILE A 67 -0.49 5.98 31.75
N ASN A 68 0.27 5.56 32.75
CA ASN A 68 0.64 4.16 32.92
C ASN A 68 -0.47 3.44 33.68
N TRP A 69 -0.70 2.18 33.34
CA TRP A 69 -1.70 1.30 33.95
C TRP A 69 -1.08 -0.05 34.30
N ASP A 70 -1.47 -0.65 35.41
CA ASP A 70 -1.15 -2.06 35.68
C ASP A 70 -1.94 -2.95 34.72
N SER A 71 -3.22 -2.64 34.48
CA SER A 71 -4.06 -3.30 33.51
C SER A 71 -5.02 -2.32 32.81
N PHE A 72 -5.36 -2.62 31.56
CA PHE A 72 -6.36 -1.86 30.81
C PHE A 72 -7.24 -2.82 30.02
N SER A 73 -8.39 -3.18 30.59
CA SER A 73 -9.44 -3.98 29.96
C SER A 73 -10.79 -3.30 30.18
N ILE A 74 -11.81 -3.71 29.42
CA ILE A 74 -13.18 -3.22 29.56
C ILE A 74 -14.10 -4.40 29.32
N ASN A 75 -14.73 -4.96 30.36
CA ASN A 75 -15.62 -6.09 30.18
C ASN A 75 -16.91 -5.70 29.44
N ALA A 76 -17.66 -6.69 28.97
CA ALA A 76 -18.98 -6.47 28.39
C ALA A 76 -19.91 -5.79 29.43
N GLY A 77 -20.59 -4.72 29.02
CA GLY A 77 -21.44 -3.91 29.90
C GLY A 77 -20.69 -2.82 30.70
N GLU A 78 -19.36 -2.77 30.60
CA GLU A 78 -18.55 -1.69 31.18
C GLU A 78 -18.18 -0.63 30.12
N ALA A 79 -17.83 0.57 30.56
CA ALA A 79 -17.44 1.66 29.68
C ALA A 79 -16.29 2.50 30.20
N VAL A 80 -15.39 2.90 29.30
CA VAL A 80 -14.35 3.90 29.53
C VAL A 80 -14.60 5.11 28.64
N ARG A 81 -14.56 6.31 29.23
CA ARG A 81 -14.74 7.57 28.51
C ARG A 81 -13.63 8.56 28.79
N PHE A 82 -13.03 9.10 27.73
CA PHE A 82 -12.06 10.19 27.79
C PHE A 82 -12.73 11.50 27.40
N ASN A 83 -12.82 12.44 28.35
CA ASN A 83 -13.22 13.82 28.10
C ASN A 83 -11.94 14.66 27.95
N GLN A 84 -11.64 15.09 26.73
CA GLN A 84 -10.41 15.77 26.37
C GLN A 84 -10.66 17.23 25.99
N PRO A 85 -9.66 18.13 26.06
CA PRO A 85 -9.84 19.55 25.75
C PRO A 85 -10.40 19.81 24.33
N GLY A 86 -10.00 19.01 23.34
CA GLY A 86 -10.53 19.10 21.99
C GLY A 86 -10.16 17.90 21.12
N PRO A 87 -10.56 17.91 19.83
CA PRO A 87 -10.32 16.80 18.90
C PRO A 87 -8.83 16.55 18.59
N GLY A 88 -8.00 17.59 18.72
CA GLY A 88 -6.55 17.50 18.57
C GLY A 88 -5.81 16.94 19.80
N SER A 89 -6.49 16.78 20.94
CA SER A 89 -5.87 16.31 22.18
C SER A 89 -5.64 14.80 22.15
N ILE A 90 -4.52 14.35 22.71
CA ILE A 90 -4.10 12.95 22.73
C ILE A 90 -3.98 12.46 24.18
N VAL A 91 -4.55 11.29 24.47
CA VAL A 91 -4.25 10.52 25.69
C VAL A 91 -3.50 9.25 25.32
N LEU A 92 -2.35 9.04 25.95
CA LEU A 92 -1.56 7.82 25.88
C LEU A 92 -1.83 6.96 27.10
N ASN A 93 -2.33 5.75 26.88
CA ASN A 93 -2.54 4.71 27.87
C ASN A 93 -1.50 3.61 27.65
N ARG A 94 -0.59 3.43 28.60
CA ARG A 94 0.48 2.43 28.52
C ARG A 94 0.28 1.37 29.60
N VAL A 95 0.11 0.11 29.20
CA VAL A 95 0.00 -1.01 30.13
C VAL A 95 1.38 -1.55 30.48
N LEU A 96 1.66 -1.68 31.77
CA LEU A 96 2.92 -2.20 32.32
C LEU A 96 2.81 -3.62 32.88
N GLY A 97 1.59 -4.08 33.17
CA GLY A 97 1.32 -5.44 33.61
C GLY A 97 1.59 -6.49 32.54
N GLN A 98 1.33 -7.75 32.86
CA GLN A 98 1.63 -8.90 32.01
C GLN A 98 0.43 -9.36 31.16
N ASP A 99 -0.76 -8.85 31.44
CA ASP A 99 -1.99 -9.27 30.77
C ASP A 99 -2.25 -8.44 29.49
N PRO A 100 -2.80 -9.07 28.44
CA PRO A 100 -3.27 -8.36 27.25
C PRO A 100 -4.50 -7.50 27.56
N SER A 101 -4.65 -6.40 26.83
CA SER A 101 -5.82 -5.54 26.91
C SER A 101 -7.01 -6.20 26.20
N THR A 102 -8.07 -6.49 26.95
CA THR A 102 -9.29 -7.11 26.41
C THR A 102 -10.44 -6.13 26.49
N ILE A 103 -10.87 -5.62 25.34
CA ILE A 103 -11.92 -4.62 25.19
C ILE A 103 -13.17 -5.32 24.66
N LEU A 104 -14.13 -5.56 25.54
CA LEU A 104 -15.43 -6.21 25.27
C LEU A 104 -16.61 -5.24 25.43
N GLY A 105 -16.41 -4.15 26.17
CA GLY A 105 -17.40 -3.09 26.39
C GLY A 105 -17.20 -1.88 25.47
N CYS A 106 -17.48 -0.69 26.01
CA CYS A 106 -17.44 0.57 25.25
C CYS A 106 -16.22 1.43 25.59
N LEU A 107 -15.54 1.95 24.58
CA LEU A 107 -14.47 2.94 24.71
C LEU A 107 -14.85 4.19 23.90
N SER A 108 -14.93 5.36 24.56
CA SER A 108 -15.31 6.61 23.88
C SER A 108 -14.38 7.77 24.17
N ALA A 109 -14.17 8.64 23.19
CA ALA A 109 -13.39 9.88 23.36
C ALA A 109 -13.80 10.96 22.37
N ASN A 110 -13.78 12.23 22.79
CA ASN A 110 -13.96 13.36 21.86
C ASN A 110 -12.66 13.79 21.14
N GLY A 111 -11.51 13.24 21.55
CA GLY A 111 -10.21 13.42 20.91
C GLY A 111 -9.56 12.07 20.60
N GLN A 112 -8.24 12.00 20.69
CA GLN A 112 -7.46 10.85 20.25
C GLN A 112 -6.99 9.98 21.41
N VAL A 113 -7.09 8.65 21.25
CA VAL A 113 -6.71 7.64 22.25
C VAL A 113 -5.60 6.76 21.71
N PHE A 114 -4.49 6.68 22.43
CA PHE A 114 -3.40 5.75 22.17
C PHE A 114 -3.45 4.68 23.26
N LEU A 115 -3.55 3.40 22.89
CA LEU A 115 -3.53 2.26 23.79
C LEU A 115 -2.35 1.36 23.43
N LEU A 116 -1.33 1.35 24.30
CA LEU A 116 -0.13 0.54 24.12
C LEU A 116 -0.10 -0.57 25.16
N ASN A 117 -0.09 -1.82 24.70
CA ASN A 117 0.07 -2.99 25.55
C ASN A 117 0.97 -4.03 24.85
N PRO A 118 2.23 -4.19 25.27
CA PRO A 118 3.16 -5.15 24.68
C PRO A 118 2.65 -6.60 24.68
N ASN A 119 1.74 -6.97 25.58
CA ASN A 119 1.21 -8.34 25.68
C ASN A 119 0.12 -8.63 24.64
N GLY A 120 -0.51 -7.59 24.06
CA GLY A 120 -1.58 -7.72 23.09
C GLY A 120 -2.74 -6.77 23.34
N VAL A 121 -3.50 -6.49 22.28
CA VAL A 121 -4.75 -5.72 22.34
C VAL A 121 -5.82 -6.47 21.55
N LEU A 122 -6.93 -6.81 22.20
CA LEU A 122 -8.09 -7.45 21.60
C LEU A 122 -9.31 -6.56 21.75
N PHE A 123 -9.93 -6.17 20.65
CA PHE A 123 -11.30 -5.64 20.62
C PHE A 123 -12.22 -6.81 20.29
N GLY A 124 -12.94 -7.35 21.26
CA GLY A 124 -13.76 -8.54 21.08
C GLY A 124 -15.07 -8.29 20.34
N ALA A 125 -15.72 -9.35 19.90
CA ALA A 125 -17.03 -9.25 19.24
C ALA A 125 -18.03 -8.53 20.15
N GLY A 126 -18.72 -7.52 19.59
CA GLY A 126 -19.67 -6.68 20.32
C GLY A 126 -19.06 -5.46 21.03
N SER A 127 -17.72 -5.34 21.11
CA SER A 127 -17.09 -4.13 21.63
C SER A 127 -17.31 -2.94 20.70
N GLN A 128 -17.48 -1.75 21.28
CA GLN A 128 -17.68 -0.50 20.53
C GLN A 128 -16.63 0.53 20.92
N VAL A 129 -15.88 1.03 19.93
CA VAL A 129 -14.89 2.09 20.09
C VAL A 129 -15.28 3.29 19.25
N ASP A 130 -15.56 4.43 19.87
CA ASP A 130 -15.96 5.68 19.20
C ASP A 130 -15.04 6.83 19.64
N VAL A 131 -14.11 7.24 18.77
CA VAL A 131 -13.06 8.21 19.13
C VAL A 131 -12.80 9.25 18.03
N GLY A 132 -12.11 10.35 18.34
CA GLY A 132 -11.59 11.27 17.32
C GLY A 132 -10.43 10.66 16.52
N GLY A 133 -9.63 9.79 17.15
CA GLY A 133 -8.64 8.94 16.48
C GLY A 133 -8.10 7.87 17.43
N LEU A 134 -7.65 6.74 16.89
CA LEU A 134 -7.16 5.60 17.64
C LEU A 134 -5.76 5.21 17.18
N VAL A 135 -4.85 5.01 18.13
CA VAL A 135 -3.67 4.15 17.94
C VAL A 135 -3.79 3.00 18.92
N ALA A 136 -3.81 1.76 18.43
CA ALA A 136 -3.69 0.57 19.28
C ALA A 136 -2.42 -0.18 18.89
N SER A 137 -1.53 -0.42 19.84
CA SER A 137 -0.24 -1.04 19.52
C SER A 137 0.32 -1.95 20.60
N THR A 138 1.09 -2.95 20.16
CA THR A 138 1.96 -3.75 21.04
C THR A 138 3.41 -3.26 21.04
N LEU A 139 3.71 -2.24 20.23
CA LEU A 139 4.99 -1.53 20.24
C LEU A 139 4.94 -0.38 21.24
N GLN A 140 6.11 0.07 21.68
CA GLN A 140 6.24 1.12 22.68
C GLN A 140 6.49 2.49 22.04
N LEU A 141 5.95 3.52 22.68
CA LEU A 141 6.23 4.93 22.42
C LEU A 141 6.61 5.58 23.75
N SER A 142 7.63 6.45 23.78
CA SER A 142 8.03 7.16 25.00
C SER A 142 7.19 8.42 25.24
N ASP A 143 7.13 8.88 26.49
CA ASP A 143 6.44 10.13 26.85
C ASP A 143 7.06 11.34 26.15
N GLN A 144 8.40 11.36 26.00
CA GLN A 144 9.09 12.42 25.27
C GLN A 144 8.70 12.42 23.78
N ALA A 145 8.58 11.25 23.17
CA ALA A 145 8.16 11.11 21.78
C ALA A 145 6.73 11.63 21.61
N LEU A 146 5.81 11.25 22.51
CA LEU A 146 4.46 11.80 22.59
C LEU A 146 4.49 13.33 22.72
N LEU A 147 5.27 13.91 23.63
CA LEU A 147 5.30 15.36 23.89
C LEU A 147 5.96 16.17 22.77
N THR A 148 6.88 15.57 22.02
CA THR A 148 7.55 16.22 20.88
C THR A 148 6.88 15.96 19.53
N GLY A 149 5.84 15.12 19.50
CA GLY A 149 5.08 14.81 18.28
C GLY A 149 5.86 13.91 17.32
N ARG A 150 6.78 13.10 17.84
CA ARG A 150 7.52 12.09 17.09
C ARG A 150 6.91 10.74 17.42
N TYR A 151 6.29 10.08 16.45
CA TYR A 151 5.54 8.84 16.70
C TYR A 151 6.25 7.64 16.10
N ASN A 152 7.46 7.38 16.61
CA ASN A 152 8.28 6.22 16.29
C ASN A 152 8.05 5.11 17.33
N PHE A 153 7.36 4.07 16.92
CA PHE A 153 7.03 2.92 17.76
C PHE A 153 8.08 1.82 17.59
N ALA A 154 8.52 1.23 18.70
CA ALA A 154 9.54 0.17 18.69
C ALA A 154 9.15 -1.00 19.60
N GLY A 155 9.41 -2.22 19.13
CA GLY A 155 9.21 -3.48 19.84
C GLY A 155 10.52 -4.12 20.27
N HIS A 156 10.47 -4.92 21.33
CA HIS A 156 11.62 -5.65 21.89
C HIS A 156 11.58 -7.16 21.56
N GLY A 157 10.92 -7.54 20.45
CA GLY A 157 10.91 -8.92 19.94
C GLY A 157 9.92 -9.89 20.62
N THR A 158 9.24 -9.48 21.69
CA THR A 158 8.21 -10.29 22.41
C THR A 158 6.80 -9.71 22.29
N ALA A 159 6.60 -8.74 21.40
CA ALA A 159 5.33 -8.03 21.29
C ALA A 159 4.20 -8.95 20.78
N GLY A 160 3.04 -8.86 21.42
CA GLY A 160 1.82 -9.59 21.05
C GLY A 160 1.17 -9.06 19.77
N SER A 161 -0.09 -9.45 19.55
CA SER A 161 -0.90 -9.04 18.39
C SER A 161 -1.91 -7.94 18.73
N VAL A 162 -2.34 -7.19 17.71
CA VAL A 162 -3.56 -6.38 17.76
C VAL A 162 -4.64 -7.08 16.93
N VAL A 163 -5.78 -7.36 17.54
CA VAL A 163 -6.92 -8.02 16.88
C VAL A 163 -8.18 -7.21 17.09
N ASN A 164 -8.84 -6.83 16.00
CA ASN A 164 -10.19 -6.25 16.03
C ASN A 164 -11.22 -7.29 15.59
N GLY A 165 -12.12 -7.68 16.49
CA GLY A 165 -13.34 -8.43 16.21
C GLY A 165 -14.62 -7.63 16.51
N GLY A 166 -14.50 -6.37 16.96
CA GLY A 166 -15.61 -5.48 17.28
C GLY A 166 -15.83 -4.39 16.23
N THR A 167 -16.41 -3.27 16.66
CA THR A 167 -16.62 -2.08 15.83
C THR A 167 -15.74 -0.94 16.33
N ILE A 168 -14.90 -0.42 15.44
CA ILE A 168 -14.07 0.77 15.68
C ILE A 168 -14.52 1.87 14.73
N HIS A 169 -14.88 3.02 15.29
CA HIS A 169 -15.27 4.21 14.57
C HIS A 169 -14.39 5.39 14.99
N ALA A 170 -13.74 5.99 14.01
CA ALA A 170 -13.10 7.29 14.13
C ALA A 170 -14.01 8.37 13.54
N ALA A 171 -14.05 9.53 14.17
CA ALA A 171 -14.77 10.70 13.70
C ALA A 171 -14.34 11.13 12.28
N ASP A 172 -15.16 11.95 11.61
CA ASP A 172 -14.86 12.49 10.29
C ASP A 172 -13.47 13.17 10.23
N GLY A 173 -12.62 12.72 9.31
CA GLY A 173 -11.24 13.18 9.19
C GLY A 173 -10.27 12.59 10.22
N GLY A 174 -10.75 11.76 11.14
CA GLY A 174 -9.97 11.05 12.15
C GLY A 174 -9.19 9.87 11.56
N TYR A 175 -8.66 9.02 12.44
CA TYR A 175 -7.87 7.87 11.99
C TYR A 175 -7.96 6.68 12.94
N VAL A 176 -7.62 5.49 12.43
CA VAL A 176 -7.39 4.27 13.20
C VAL A 176 -6.06 3.66 12.75
N ALA A 177 -5.09 3.57 13.65
CA ALA A 177 -3.81 2.90 13.41
C ALA A 177 -3.66 1.69 14.34
N LEU A 178 -3.55 0.49 13.76
CA LEU A 178 -3.30 -0.76 14.48
C LEU A 178 -1.88 -1.23 14.17
N ILE A 179 -1.03 -1.36 15.19
CA ILE A 179 0.42 -1.55 15.00
C ILE A 179 0.95 -2.67 15.89
N ALA A 180 1.45 -3.74 15.31
CA ALA A 180 2.05 -4.87 16.03
C ALA A 180 2.82 -5.76 15.06
N PRO A 181 3.65 -6.72 15.50
CA PRO A 181 4.15 -7.77 14.61
C PRO A 181 3.04 -8.51 13.85
N ARG A 182 1.85 -8.63 14.45
CA ARG A 182 0.65 -9.19 13.81
C ARG A 182 -0.57 -8.35 14.11
N VAL A 183 -1.27 -7.95 13.05
CA VAL A 183 -2.47 -7.12 13.08
C VAL A 183 -3.56 -7.82 12.27
N SER A 184 -4.74 -8.02 12.88
CA SER A 184 -5.88 -8.68 12.22
C SER A 184 -7.15 -7.88 12.44
N ASN A 185 -7.84 -7.55 11.34
CA ASN A 185 -9.20 -7.03 11.38
C ASN A 185 -10.21 -8.12 10.96
N ALA A 186 -10.93 -8.66 11.94
CA ALA A 186 -12.06 -9.57 11.78
C ALA A 186 -13.42 -8.91 12.11
N GLY A 187 -13.41 -7.62 12.46
CA GLY A 187 -14.59 -6.80 12.71
C GLY A 187 -14.73 -5.66 11.70
N THR A 188 -15.27 -4.53 12.14
CA THR A 188 -15.45 -3.34 11.31
C THR A 188 -14.61 -2.17 11.79
N ILE A 189 -13.94 -1.49 10.87
CA ILE A 189 -13.24 -0.22 11.12
C ILE A 189 -13.77 0.83 10.16
N THR A 190 -14.19 2.00 10.69
CA THR A 190 -14.68 3.13 9.90
C THR A 190 -13.94 4.42 10.25
N ALA A 191 -13.51 5.18 9.25
CA ALA A 191 -12.91 6.51 9.40
C ALA A 191 -13.27 7.41 8.19
N PRO A 192 -14.50 7.97 8.15
CA PRO A 192 -14.95 8.78 7.01
C PRO A 192 -14.04 9.98 6.76
N ALA A 193 -13.66 10.21 5.51
CA ALA A 193 -12.69 11.23 5.09
C ALA A 193 -11.36 11.19 5.87
N GLY A 194 -11.05 10.07 6.53
CA GLY A 194 -9.93 9.87 7.43
C GLY A 194 -8.98 8.78 6.93
N THR A 195 -8.20 8.19 7.84
CA THR A 195 -7.20 7.17 7.49
C THR A 195 -7.34 5.92 8.36
N VAL A 196 -7.37 4.74 7.76
CA VAL A 196 -7.19 3.46 8.48
C VAL A 196 -5.85 2.85 8.10
N ALA A 197 -5.01 2.54 9.08
CA ALA A 197 -3.68 2.00 8.86
C ALA A 197 -3.42 0.75 9.71
N LEU A 198 -3.02 -0.35 9.09
CA LEU A 198 -2.58 -1.58 9.75
C LEU A 198 -1.10 -1.78 9.42
N GLY A 199 -0.24 -1.64 10.44
CA GLY A 199 1.22 -1.73 10.27
C GLY A 199 1.80 -2.94 11.00
N ALA A 200 2.42 -3.85 10.26
CA ALA A 200 3.01 -5.06 10.78
C ALA A 200 4.54 -5.08 10.73
N GLY A 201 5.17 -4.91 11.90
CA GLY A 201 6.62 -4.85 12.06
C GLY A 201 7.03 -4.69 13.53
N ASN A 202 8.35 -4.63 13.75
CA ASN A 202 8.96 -4.35 15.06
C ASN A 202 9.30 -2.86 15.24
N GLY A 203 9.32 -2.09 14.16
CA GLY A 203 9.54 -0.65 14.17
C GLY A 203 8.59 0.00 13.18
N VAL A 204 7.79 0.97 13.62
CA VAL A 204 6.79 1.65 12.79
C VAL A 204 6.78 3.14 13.10
N THR A 205 6.78 3.96 12.07
CA THR A 205 6.67 5.42 12.19
C THR A 205 5.33 5.89 11.65
N LEU A 206 4.62 6.70 12.43
CA LEU A 206 3.43 7.42 12.00
C LEU A 206 3.75 8.89 11.77
N THR A 207 3.30 9.42 10.62
CA THR A 207 3.43 10.85 10.30
C THR A 207 2.07 11.51 10.31
N PHE A 208 1.93 12.62 11.02
CA PHE A 208 0.68 13.38 11.14
C PHE A 208 0.84 14.80 10.61
N ALA A 209 -0.24 15.35 10.05
CA ALA A 209 -0.41 16.77 9.81
C ALA A 209 -1.84 17.18 10.17
N ASP A 210 -2.00 18.33 10.83
CA ASP A 210 -3.31 18.86 11.27
C ASP A 210 -4.17 17.81 11.98
N HIS A 211 -3.55 17.01 12.86
CA HIS A 211 -4.17 15.92 13.62
C HIS A 211 -4.70 14.72 12.80
N ARG A 212 -4.34 14.65 11.51
CA ARG A 212 -4.70 13.57 10.58
C ARG A 212 -3.48 12.70 10.30
N LEU A 213 -3.68 11.39 10.22
CA LEU A 213 -2.63 10.45 9.84
C LEU A 213 -2.38 10.56 8.34
N LEU A 214 -1.16 10.96 7.96
CA LEU A 214 -0.74 11.09 6.56
C LEU A 214 -0.08 9.82 6.03
N SER A 215 0.77 9.18 6.83
CA SER A 215 1.48 7.98 6.41
C SER A 215 1.86 7.08 7.58
N LEU A 216 2.00 5.80 7.25
CA LEU A 216 2.56 4.75 8.09
C LEU A 216 3.75 4.15 7.33
N ALA A 217 4.90 4.06 7.99
CA ALA A 217 6.08 3.37 7.47
C ALA A 217 6.47 2.25 8.43
N VAL A 218 6.75 1.05 7.91
CA VAL A 218 7.37 -0.03 8.68
C VAL A 218 8.89 0.10 8.51
N ASP A 219 9.58 0.48 9.59
CA ASP A 219 11.02 0.77 9.57
C ASP A 219 11.85 -0.46 9.91
N GLN A 220 11.27 -1.42 10.63
CA GLN A 220 11.93 -2.67 11.02
C GLN A 220 10.96 -3.84 10.91
N GLY A 221 11.33 -4.83 10.09
CA GLY A 221 10.54 -6.04 9.90
C GLY A 221 10.42 -6.92 11.14
N ALA A 222 9.36 -7.72 11.19
CA ALA A 222 9.09 -8.68 12.26
C ALA A 222 9.12 -10.13 11.75
N VAL A 223 9.23 -11.07 12.69
CA VAL A 223 9.12 -12.50 12.39
C VAL A 223 7.68 -12.83 12.02
N ARG A 224 7.45 -13.28 10.78
CA ARG A 224 6.11 -13.60 10.26
C ARG A 224 5.15 -12.42 10.44
N ALA A 225 5.60 -11.24 10.00
CA ALA A 225 4.79 -10.04 10.02
C ALA A 225 3.47 -10.29 9.26
N LEU A 226 2.35 -9.88 9.84
CA LEU A 226 1.03 -10.07 9.24
C LEU A 226 0.17 -8.82 9.44
N ALA A 227 -0.27 -8.22 8.34
CA ALA A 227 -1.35 -7.24 8.35
C ALA A 227 -2.50 -7.81 7.52
N GLU A 228 -3.62 -8.16 8.17
CA GLU A 228 -4.73 -8.78 7.48
C GLU A 228 -6.09 -8.11 7.73
N ASN A 229 -6.92 -8.09 6.69
CA ASN A 229 -8.32 -7.74 6.75
C ASN A 229 -9.19 -8.91 6.30
N ARG A 230 -10.12 -9.33 7.17
CA ARG A 230 -11.04 -10.45 6.96
C ARG A 230 -12.51 -10.02 6.97
N GLN A 231 -12.79 -8.78 7.38
CA GLN A 231 -14.12 -8.17 7.32
C GLN A 231 -14.04 -6.78 6.68
N LEU A 232 -14.41 -5.70 7.36
CA LEU A 232 -14.64 -4.40 6.74
C LEU A 232 -13.66 -3.36 7.26
N ILE A 233 -13.03 -2.67 6.32
CA ILE A 233 -12.37 -1.38 6.55
C ILE A 233 -12.99 -0.38 5.59
N GLN A 234 -13.50 0.75 6.11
CA GLN A 234 -14.12 1.80 5.31
C GLN A 234 -13.58 3.19 5.65
N ALA A 235 -13.05 3.90 4.65
CA ALA A 235 -12.51 5.25 4.75
C ALA A 235 -12.85 6.08 3.51
N ASP A 236 -14.15 6.20 3.20
CA ASP A 236 -14.62 6.95 2.02
C ASP A 236 -14.16 8.42 2.05
N GLY A 237 -13.64 8.92 0.94
CA GLY A 237 -13.01 10.24 0.82
C GLY A 237 -11.67 10.36 1.55
N GLY A 238 -11.10 9.23 1.98
CA GLY A 238 -9.88 9.10 2.78
C GLY A 238 -8.97 7.98 2.27
N GLN A 239 -8.19 7.38 3.17
CA GLN A 239 -7.15 6.41 2.80
C GLN A 239 -7.16 5.16 3.67
N VAL A 240 -6.83 4.01 3.07
CA VAL A 240 -6.51 2.77 3.77
C VAL A 240 -5.10 2.31 3.45
N ILE A 241 -4.30 1.99 4.47
CA ILE A 241 -2.93 1.50 4.36
C ILE A 241 -2.81 0.17 5.10
N LEU A 242 -2.46 -0.91 4.42
CA LEU A 242 -2.00 -2.14 5.05
C LEU A 242 -0.54 -2.33 4.67
N SER A 243 0.36 -2.40 5.65
CA SER A 243 1.78 -2.61 5.41
C SER A 243 2.33 -3.69 6.33
N ALA A 244 3.09 -4.64 5.78
CA ALA A 244 3.77 -5.67 6.56
C ALA A 244 5.18 -5.88 6.04
N GLN A 245 6.17 -5.87 6.94
CA GLN A 245 7.55 -6.18 6.57
C GLN A 245 8.08 -7.38 7.32
N GLY A 246 8.48 -8.43 6.59
CA GLY A 246 9.14 -9.60 7.15
C GLY A 246 10.60 -9.31 7.49
N ARG A 247 11.13 -9.97 8.52
CA ARG A 247 12.54 -9.85 8.91
C ARG A 247 13.50 -10.43 7.86
N ASP A 248 13.12 -11.54 7.23
CA ASP A 248 13.92 -12.27 6.25
C ASP A 248 13.03 -13.15 5.35
N ALA A 249 13.63 -13.76 4.32
CA ALA A 249 12.90 -14.53 3.32
C ALA A 249 12.22 -15.80 3.83
N VAL A 250 12.70 -16.41 4.92
CA VAL A 250 12.05 -17.59 5.53
C VAL A 250 10.80 -17.18 6.29
N LEU A 251 10.79 -15.94 6.79
CA LEU A 251 9.77 -15.37 7.64
C LEU A 251 9.12 -14.15 6.98
N ALA A 252 8.87 -14.28 5.68
CA ALA A 252 8.28 -13.24 4.86
C ALA A 252 7.00 -12.67 5.49
N GLY A 253 6.90 -11.35 5.43
CA GLY A 253 5.73 -10.58 5.78
C GLY A 253 4.60 -10.86 4.80
N LEU A 254 3.37 -10.80 5.31
CA LEU A 254 2.16 -11.01 4.55
C LEU A 254 1.19 -9.86 4.79
N VAL A 255 0.78 -9.22 3.71
CA VAL A 255 -0.45 -8.43 3.67
C VAL A 255 -1.53 -9.29 3.04
N ASN A 256 -2.65 -9.50 3.73
CA ASN A 256 -3.75 -10.33 3.24
C ASN A 256 -5.09 -9.60 3.32
N ASN A 257 -5.83 -9.51 2.21
CA ASN A 257 -7.20 -9.03 2.20
C ASN A 257 -8.16 -10.11 1.71
N GLU A 258 -8.88 -10.72 2.65
CA GLU A 258 -10.01 -11.62 2.41
C GLU A 258 -11.36 -10.89 2.47
N GLY A 259 -11.40 -9.76 3.20
CA GLY A 259 -12.58 -8.94 3.39
C GLY A 259 -12.76 -7.82 2.37
N VAL A 260 -13.47 -6.77 2.76
CA VAL A 260 -13.70 -5.56 1.98
C VAL A 260 -12.87 -4.41 2.55
N ILE A 261 -12.08 -3.78 1.68
CA ILE A 261 -11.47 -2.47 1.94
C ILE A 261 -12.12 -1.47 1.00
N GLN A 262 -12.76 -0.45 1.56
CA GLN A 262 -13.49 0.57 0.82
C GLN A 262 -12.93 1.96 1.15
N ALA A 263 -12.51 2.69 0.11
CA ALA A 263 -12.16 4.11 0.17
C ALA A 263 -12.72 4.79 -1.08
N ARG A 264 -14.05 4.91 -1.16
CA ARG A 264 -14.69 5.51 -2.34
C ARG A 264 -14.46 7.01 -2.41
N THR A 265 -14.48 7.57 -3.62
CA THR A 265 -14.47 9.02 -3.80
C THR A 265 -15.71 9.65 -3.17
N VAL A 266 -15.52 10.72 -2.40
CA VAL A 266 -16.60 11.57 -1.86
C VAL A 266 -16.40 12.99 -2.36
N ALA A 267 -17.33 13.46 -3.18
CA ALA A 267 -17.23 14.73 -3.90
C ALA A 267 -15.90 14.82 -4.68
N ASN A 268 -15.01 15.74 -4.31
CA ASN A 268 -13.71 15.94 -4.96
C ASN A 268 -12.53 15.29 -4.20
N ARG A 269 -12.80 14.43 -3.22
CA ARG A 269 -11.77 13.68 -2.48
C ARG A 269 -11.72 12.26 -2.99
N GLN A 270 -10.74 11.97 -3.85
CA GLN A 270 -10.43 10.62 -4.30
C GLN A 270 -9.99 9.79 -3.09
N GLY A 271 -10.47 8.55 -3.00
CA GLY A 271 -9.99 7.63 -1.99
C GLY A 271 -8.78 6.84 -2.48
N VAL A 272 -7.98 6.38 -1.51
CA VAL A 272 -6.70 5.70 -1.76
C VAL A 272 -6.63 4.40 -0.96
N ILE A 273 -6.24 3.31 -1.59
CA ILE A 273 -6.00 2.02 -0.93
C ILE A 273 -4.58 1.57 -1.27
N THR A 274 -3.77 1.30 -0.25
CA THR A 274 -2.37 0.88 -0.44
C THR A 274 -2.08 -0.37 0.39
N LEU A 275 -1.69 -1.47 -0.27
CA LEU A 275 -1.27 -2.73 0.35
C LEU A 275 0.21 -2.95 0.04
N LEU A 276 1.06 -2.90 1.06
CA LEU A 276 2.53 -2.84 0.93
C LEU A 276 3.23 -3.99 1.66
N GLY A 277 4.06 -4.73 0.95
CA GLY A 277 5.11 -5.60 1.49
C GLY A 277 6.49 -5.14 1.05
N GLY A 278 7.54 -5.60 1.74
CA GLY A 278 8.91 -5.41 1.29
C GLY A 278 9.22 -6.09 -0.05
N MET A 279 10.07 -5.45 -0.86
CA MET A 279 10.42 -5.89 -2.21
C MET A 279 11.43 -7.05 -2.26
N GLU A 280 12.04 -7.43 -1.14
CA GLU A 280 13.01 -8.54 -1.10
C GLU A 280 12.35 -9.92 -0.98
N HIS A 281 11.28 -10.06 -0.19
CA HIS A 281 10.72 -11.39 0.07
C HIS A 281 9.25 -11.42 0.48
N ASP A 282 8.64 -10.28 0.78
CA ASP A 282 7.29 -10.21 1.32
C ASP A 282 6.21 -10.44 0.26
N ARG A 283 4.98 -10.61 0.73
CA ARG A 283 3.85 -10.96 -0.13
C ARG A 283 2.63 -10.10 0.16
N VAL A 284 1.94 -9.72 -0.90
CA VAL A 284 0.57 -9.19 -0.86
C VAL A 284 -0.37 -10.22 -1.50
N GLN A 285 -1.44 -10.56 -0.81
CA GLN A 285 -2.50 -11.43 -1.32
C GLN A 285 -3.87 -10.76 -1.20
N VAL A 286 -4.64 -10.80 -2.29
CA VAL A 286 -6.00 -10.27 -2.33
C VAL A 286 -6.97 -11.34 -2.81
N THR A 287 -7.93 -11.69 -1.97
CA THR A 287 -9.06 -12.59 -2.30
C THR A 287 -10.40 -11.87 -2.21
N GLY A 288 -10.52 -10.88 -1.32
CA GLY A 288 -11.73 -10.09 -1.14
C GLY A 288 -11.87 -8.91 -2.11
N ALA A 289 -12.39 -7.79 -1.60
CA ALA A 289 -12.67 -6.60 -2.39
C ALA A 289 -11.78 -5.41 -2.01
N LEU A 290 -11.31 -4.67 -3.01
CA LEU A 290 -10.69 -3.34 -2.90
C LEU A 290 -11.54 -2.36 -3.73
N ASP A 291 -12.20 -1.41 -3.08
CA ASP A 291 -13.15 -0.49 -3.71
C ASP A 291 -12.75 0.97 -3.47
N ALA A 292 -12.15 1.58 -4.50
CA ALA A 292 -11.87 3.01 -4.56
C ALA A 292 -12.69 3.69 -5.68
N ALA A 293 -13.91 3.20 -5.94
CA ALA A 293 -14.79 3.75 -6.96
C ALA A 293 -15.39 5.12 -6.60
N ALA A 294 -15.96 5.80 -7.60
CA ALA A 294 -16.67 7.07 -7.48
C ALA A 294 -18.13 6.94 -7.97
N PRO A 295 -18.98 6.13 -7.30
CA PRO A 295 -20.34 5.83 -7.78
C PRO A 295 -21.27 7.05 -7.78
N ASN A 296 -20.99 8.03 -6.92
CA ASN A 296 -21.84 9.20 -6.69
C ASN A 296 -21.26 10.50 -7.29
N GLY A 297 -20.33 10.38 -8.24
CA GLY A 297 -19.66 11.53 -8.88
C GLY A 297 -18.20 11.70 -8.45
N GLY A 298 -17.45 12.47 -9.25
CA GLY A 298 -16.00 12.63 -9.12
C GLY A 298 -15.21 11.58 -9.94
N ASP A 299 -13.89 11.69 -9.90
CA ASP A 299 -12.98 10.74 -10.51
C ASP A 299 -12.75 9.53 -9.58
N GLY A 300 -12.47 8.38 -10.16
CA GLY A 300 -12.12 7.16 -9.44
C GLY A 300 -10.81 7.33 -8.67
N GLY A 301 -10.69 6.61 -7.57
CA GLY A 301 -9.54 6.66 -6.68
C GLY A 301 -8.33 5.85 -7.17
N PHE A 302 -7.38 5.65 -6.26
CA PHE A 302 -6.15 4.92 -6.52
C PHE A 302 -6.04 3.68 -5.65
N ILE A 303 -5.62 2.57 -6.25
CA ILE A 303 -5.34 1.31 -5.56
C ILE A 303 -3.93 0.88 -5.90
N GLU A 304 -3.14 0.52 -4.89
CA GLU A 304 -1.79 -0.02 -5.04
C GLU A 304 -1.64 -1.34 -4.27
N THR A 305 -1.05 -2.33 -4.95
CA THR A 305 -0.65 -3.62 -4.38
C THR A 305 0.81 -3.89 -4.74
N SER A 306 1.71 -3.73 -3.76
CA SER A 306 3.17 -3.71 -4.00
C SER A 306 3.89 -4.57 -2.97
N ALA A 307 4.72 -5.49 -3.42
CA ALA A 307 5.55 -6.38 -2.61
C ALA A 307 6.45 -7.21 -3.53
N ALA A 308 7.46 -7.89 -3.01
CA ALA A 308 8.26 -8.82 -3.81
C ALA A 308 7.40 -9.80 -4.63
N ARG A 309 6.28 -10.25 -4.05
CA ARG A 309 5.29 -11.08 -4.73
C ARG A 309 3.89 -10.56 -4.46
N VAL A 310 3.12 -10.37 -5.52
CA VAL A 310 1.71 -9.98 -5.43
C VAL A 310 0.88 -11.09 -6.03
N ARG A 311 -0.15 -11.57 -5.32
CA ARG A 311 -1.07 -12.59 -5.82
C ARG A 311 -2.51 -12.11 -5.70
N ILE A 312 -3.25 -12.20 -6.80
CA ILE A 312 -4.64 -11.82 -6.88
C ILE A 312 -5.47 -13.07 -7.18
N ASP A 313 -6.37 -13.41 -6.27
CA ASP A 313 -7.27 -14.54 -6.46
C ASP A 313 -8.27 -14.25 -7.59
N PRO A 314 -8.67 -15.25 -8.40
CA PRO A 314 -9.68 -15.06 -9.44
C PRO A 314 -11.03 -14.54 -8.94
N SER A 315 -11.35 -14.74 -7.66
CA SER A 315 -12.59 -14.23 -7.03
C SER A 315 -12.49 -12.79 -6.51
N ALA A 316 -11.29 -12.19 -6.50
CA ALA A 316 -11.08 -10.84 -6.01
C ALA A 316 -11.80 -9.80 -6.88
N THR A 317 -12.27 -8.72 -6.25
CA THR A 317 -12.91 -7.59 -6.93
C THR A 317 -12.16 -6.30 -6.65
N ILE A 318 -11.63 -5.66 -7.69
CA ILE A 318 -10.78 -4.47 -7.56
C ILE A 318 -11.34 -3.41 -8.51
N THR A 319 -11.88 -2.32 -7.95
CA THR A 319 -12.61 -1.32 -8.73
C THR A 319 -12.19 0.10 -8.38
N THR A 320 -12.02 0.89 -9.44
CA THR A 320 -11.80 2.34 -9.40
C THR A 320 -12.80 3.05 -10.33
N ALA A 321 -13.94 2.42 -10.58
CA ALA A 321 -14.93 2.87 -11.56
C ALA A 321 -15.49 4.24 -11.21
N ALA A 322 -15.68 5.09 -12.22
CA ALA A 322 -16.25 6.43 -12.05
C ALA A 322 -17.24 6.73 -13.17
N PRO A 323 -18.53 6.39 -13.02
CA PRO A 323 -19.52 6.54 -14.08
C PRO A 323 -19.73 7.98 -14.57
N GLN A 324 -19.39 8.98 -13.74
CA GLN A 324 -19.55 10.41 -14.03
C GLN A 324 -18.20 11.15 -14.09
N GLY A 325 -17.08 10.44 -14.10
CA GLY A 325 -15.73 11.00 -14.08
C GLY A 325 -14.74 10.14 -14.83
N LYS A 326 -13.46 10.34 -14.57
CA LYS A 326 -12.39 9.47 -15.09
C LYS A 326 -12.26 8.25 -14.20
N THR A 327 -12.27 7.05 -14.80
CA THR A 327 -11.88 5.82 -14.08
C THR A 327 -10.51 6.02 -13.45
N GLY A 328 -10.38 5.58 -12.20
CA GLY A 328 -9.11 5.64 -11.48
C GLY A 328 -8.12 4.58 -11.93
N GLN A 329 -7.15 4.29 -11.07
CA GLN A 329 -6.00 3.45 -11.42
C GLN A 329 -5.76 2.39 -10.35
N TRP A 330 -5.52 1.17 -10.80
CA TRP A 330 -4.93 0.10 -10.00
C TRP A 330 -3.49 -0.13 -10.46
N LEU A 331 -2.54 0.03 -9.54
CA LEU A 331 -1.12 -0.26 -9.72
C LEU A 331 -0.78 -1.58 -9.02
N LEU A 332 -0.14 -2.48 -9.76
CA LEU A 332 0.58 -3.62 -9.21
C LEU A 332 2.08 -3.39 -9.39
N ASP A 333 2.84 -3.59 -8.32
CA ASP A 333 4.30 -3.35 -8.33
C ASP A 333 5.11 -4.49 -7.65
N PRO A 334 5.27 -5.65 -8.32
CA PRO A 334 6.14 -6.74 -7.87
C PRO A 334 7.53 -6.76 -8.53
N THR A 335 8.38 -7.73 -8.18
CA THR A 335 9.68 -7.90 -8.86
C THR A 335 9.59 -8.65 -10.18
N ASP A 336 8.67 -9.60 -10.30
CA ASP A 336 8.27 -10.26 -11.54
C ASP A 336 6.74 -10.39 -11.51
N TYR A 337 6.09 -10.54 -12.67
CA TYR A 337 4.66 -10.81 -12.70
C TYR A 337 4.24 -11.75 -13.82
N SER A 338 3.47 -12.78 -13.49
CA SER A 338 2.97 -13.76 -14.46
C SER A 338 1.44 -13.78 -14.51
N ILE A 339 0.88 -13.41 -15.65
CA ILE A 339 -0.52 -13.59 -15.99
C ILE A 339 -0.67 -14.96 -16.67
N ALA A 340 -1.29 -15.93 -16.00
CA ALA A 340 -1.41 -17.30 -16.52
C ALA A 340 -2.70 -17.98 -16.04
N ALA A 341 -3.29 -18.86 -16.86
CA ALA A 341 -4.52 -19.59 -16.54
C ALA A 341 -4.38 -20.49 -15.29
N SER A 342 -3.15 -20.94 -15.01
CA SER A 342 -2.79 -21.67 -13.81
C SER A 342 -1.34 -21.39 -13.43
N GLY A 343 -1.02 -21.42 -12.14
CA GLY A 343 0.35 -21.23 -11.64
C GLY A 343 0.92 -19.81 -11.74
N GLY A 344 0.18 -18.85 -12.31
CA GLY A 344 0.52 -17.43 -12.32
C GLY A 344 -0.01 -16.68 -11.09
N ASP A 345 0.28 -15.39 -11.07
CA ASP A 345 -0.07 -14.45 -10.00
C ASP A 345 -1.50 -13.91 -10.15
N LEU A 346 -2.00 -13.87 -11.38
CA LEU A 346 -3.35 -13.47 -11.77
C LEU A 346 -3.73 -14.21 -13.07
N THR A 347 -4.99 -14.59 -13.23
CA THR A 347 -5.47 -15.20 -14.50
C THR A 347 -5.86 -14.12 -15.51
N GLY A 348 -5.81 -14.44 -16.80
CA GLY A 348 -6.20 -13.49 -17.85
C GLY A 348 -7.67 -13.09 -17.76
N ALA A 349 -8.55 -14.03 -17.39
CA ALA A 349 -9.97 -13.76 -17.13
C ALA A 349 -10.20 -12.83 -15.93
N ALA A 350 -9.43 -13.01 -14.84
CA ALA A 350 -9.54 -12.13 -13.68
C ALA A 350 -9.02 -10.73 -13.98
N LEU A 351 -7.90 -10.59 -14.70
CA LEU A 351 -7.40 -9.29 -15.18
C LEU A 351 -8.43 -8.59 -16.08
N ALA A 352 -9.04 -9.33 -17.02
CA ALA A 352 -10.10 -8.81 -17.88
C ALA A 352 -11.31 -8.29 -17.10
N SER A 353 -11.70 -8.97 -16.02
CA SER A 353 -12.76 -8.49 -15.12
C SER A 353 -12.41 -7.13 -14.50
N GLN A 354 -11.19 -6.97 -13.97
CA GLN A 354 -10.78 -5.70 -13.36
C GLN A 354 -10.63 -4.58 -14.40
N LEU A 355 -10.22 -4.90 -15.63
CA LEU A 355 -10.16 -3.94 -16.73
C LEU A 355 -11.54 -3.41 -17.16
N ASN A 356 -12.65 -4.05 -16.77
CA ASN A 356 -13.98 -3.48 -17.01
C ASN A 356 -14.30 -2.32 -16.05
N THR A 357 -13.60 -2.22 -14.91
CA THR A 357 -13.89 -1.23 -13.86
C THR A 357 -12.71 -0.34 -13.49
N SER A 358 -11.49 -0.65 -13.93
CA SER A 358 -10.26 0.06 -13.56
C SER A 358 -9.29 0.19 -14.73
N ASN A 359 -8.52 1.28 -14.76
CA ASN A 359 -7.24 1.26 -15.48
C ASN A 359 -6.26 0.41 -14.69
N VAL A 360 -5.47 -0.42 -15.36
CA VAL A 360 -4.53 -1.34 -14.71
C VAL A 360 -3.12 -1.11 -15.22
N THR A 361 -2.18 -0.93 -14.30
CA THR A 361 -0.74 -0.85 -14.56
C THR A 361 -0.07 -1.96 -13.76
N ILE A 362 0.64 -2.82 -14.46
CA ILE A 362 1.58 -3.77 -13.86
C ILE A 362 2.97 -3.22 -14.14
N GLN A 363 3.65 -2.84 -13.08
CA GLN A 363 5.03 -2.38 -13.10
C GLN A 363 5.90 -3.42 -12.40
N THR A 364 7.11 -3.65 -12.88
CA THR A 364 8.08 -4.44 -12.12
C THR A 364 9.29 -3.60 -11.76
N GLU A 365 9.86 -3.88 -10.59
CA GLU A 365 11.01 -3.17 -10.04
C GLU A 365 12.30 -3.99 -10.10
N SER A 366 13.42 -3.26 -10.10
CA SER A 366 14.77 -3.83 -9.99
C SER A 366 15.07 -4.41 -8.60
N ALA A 367 14.36 -3.96 -7.58
CA ALA A 367 14.64 -4.25 -6.19
C ALA A 367 14.04 -5.61 -5.80
N GLY A 368 14.88 -6.62 -5.58
CA GLY A 368 14.48 -7.90 -5.01
C GLY A 368 14.73 -9.11 -5.92
N PRO A 369 14.07 -10.25 -5.66
CA PRO A 369 14.31 -11.49 -6.36
C PRO A 369 13.55 -11.52 -7.67
N GLY A 370 14.22 -11.80 -8.77
CA GLY A 370 13.57 -11.87 -10.08
C GLY A 370 14.41 -11.23 -11.16
N ASN A 371 13.93 -11.30 -12.39
CA ASN A 371 14.59 -10.63 -13.51
C ASN A 371 14.02 -9.22 -13.75
N GLY A 372 12.84 -8.91 -13.21
CA GLY A 372 12.09 -7.73 -13.61
C GLY A 372 11.15 -7.99 -14.78
N ASP A 373 10.78 -9.24 -15.05
CA ASP A 373 10.01 -9.64 -16.23
C ASP A 373 8.49 -9.62 -15.96
N ILE A 374 7.73 -9.21 -16.97
CA ILE A 374 6.28 -9.42 -17.03
C ILE A 374 6.01 -10.50 -18.08
N LEU A 375 5.29 -11.56 -17.69
CA LEU A 375 4.88 -12.66 -18.56
C LEU A 375 3.36 -12.72 -18.71
N LEU A 376 2.85 -12.50 -19.92
CA LEU A 376 1.44 -12.64 -20.26
C LEU A 376 1.24 -13.94 -21.05
N ASN A 377 0.89 -15.00 -20.34
CA ASN A 377 0.73 -16.37 -20.84
C ASN A 377 -0.73 -16.82 -20.95
N ASP A 378 -1.68 -15.98 -20.59
CA ASP A 378 -3.11 -16.25 -20.69
C ASP A 378 -3.85 -15.10 -21.37
N ALA A 379 -4.90 -15.43 -22.11
CA ALA A 379 -5.60 -14.45 -22.92
C ALA A 379 -6.35 -13.43 -22.04
N VAL A 380 -6.26 -12.16 -22.41
CA VAL A 380 -6.93 -11.06 -21.71
C VAL A 380 -7.85 -10.36 -22.70
N ALA A 381 -9.16 -10.41 -22.46
CA ALA A 381 -10.15 -9.84 -23.36
C ALA A 381 -11.18 -9.00 -22.58
N TRP A 382 -11.24 -7.69 -22.81
CA TRP A 382 -12.19 -6.79 -22.13
C TRP A 382 -12.92 -5.88 -23.13
N ASN A 383 -13.92 -5.16 -22.61
CA ASN A 383 -14.72 -4.23 -23.41
C ASN A 383 -15.03 -2.97 -22.58
N SER A 384 -14.05 -2.07 -22.51
CA SER A 384 -14.19 -0.81 -21.80
C SER A 384 -13.26 0.25 -22.37
N ALA A 385 -13.40 1.49 -21.91
CA ALA A 385 -12.47 2.57 -22.19
C ALA A 385 -11.18 2.50 -21.35
N ASN A 386 -11.07 1.52 -20.44
CA ASN A 386 -9.94 1.42 -19.51
C ASN A 386 -8.73 0.75 -20.18
N ARG A 387 -7.55 1.12 -19.68
CA ARG A 387 -6.26 0.76 -20.30
C ARG A 387 -5.52 -0.30 -19.50
N LEU A 388 -4.76 -1.12 -20.23
CA LEU A 388 -3.75 -2.01 -19.67
C LEU A 388 -2.36 -1.44 -19.97
N SER A 389 -1.55 -1.23 -18.93
CA SER A 389 -0.14 -0.84 -19.07
C SER A 389 0.75 -1.89 -18.43
N LEU A 390 1.72 -2.40 -19.18
CA LEU A 390 2.74 -3.34 -18.72
C LEU A 390 4.09 -2.63 -18.82
N SER A 391 4.71 -2.33 -17.68
CA SER A 391 5.98 -1.59 -17.59
C SER A 391 7.01 -2.44 -16.84
N ALA A 392 7.76 -3.26 -17.56
CA ALA A 392 8.72 -4.16 -16.97
C ALA A 392 10.06 -3.46 -16.70
N HIS A 393 10.69 -3.74 -15.55
CA HIS A 393 12.11 -3.44 -15.32
C HIS A 393 13.00 -4.07 -16.39
N HIS A 394 12.66 -5.28 -16.83
CA HIS A 394 13.37 -6.00 -17.88
C HIS A 394 12.44 -6.29 -19.06
N ASN A 395 12.01 -7.53 -19.29
CA ASN A 395 11.21 -7.87 -20.48
C ASN A 395 9.70 -7.79 -20.25
N VAL A 396 8.98 -7.43 -21.32
CA VAL A 396 7.54 -7.72 -21.43
C VAL A 396 7.36 -8.85 -22.44
N ASN A 397 6.86 -10.00 -22.00
CA ASN A 397 6.61 -11.18 -22.82
C ASN A 397 5.12 -11.38 -23.07
N ILE A 398 4.67 -11.18 -24.31
CA ILE A 398 3.28 -11.40 -24.73
C ILE A 398 3.17 -12.75 -25.44
N ASN A 399 2.73 -13.78 -24.73
CA ASN A 399 2.62 -15.15 -25.24
C ASN A 399 1.19 -15.58 -25.56
N ALA A 400 0.19 -14.80 -25.13
CA ALA A 400 -1.23 -14.98 -25.45
C ALA A 400 -1.87 -13.67 -25.95
N THR A 401 -3.07 -13.79 -26.52
CA THR A 401 -3.80 -12.65 -27.10
C THR A 401 -4.25 -11.65 -26.02
N VAL A 402 -4.03 -10.37 -26.29
CA VAL A 402 -4.57 -9.23 -25.55
C VAL A 402 -5.57 -8.51 -26.45
N SER A 403 -6.84 -8.43 -26.06
CA SER A 403 -7.87 -7.78 -26.87
C SER A 403 -8.76 -6.82 -26.08
N ASN A 404 -9.00 -5.63 -26.65
CA ASN A 404 -10.01 -4.71 -26.17
C ASN A 404 -11.03 -4.41 -27.28
N ALA A 405 -12.28 -4.76 -27.04
CA ALA A 405 -13.39 -4.42 -27.92
C ALA A 405 -13.92 -2.99 -27.71
N GLY A 406 -13.56 -2.36 -26.59
CA GLY A 406 -13.82 -0.95 -26.29
C GLY A 406 -12.63 -0.05 -26.65
N THR A 407 -12.71 1.22 -26.24
CA THR A 407 -11.80 2.30 -26.68
C THR A 407 -10.51 2.45 -25.86
N GLY A 408 -10.31 1.60 -24.85
CA GLY A 408 -9.11 1.60 -24.02
C GLY A 408 -7.87 1.09 -24.77
N GLY A 409 -6.71 1.69 -24.48
CA GLY A 409 -5.44 1.33 -25.09
C GLY A 409 -4.63 0.27 -24.34
N VAL A 410 -3.54 -0.18 -24.99
CA VAL A 410 -2.52 -1.06 -24.42
C VAL A 410 -1.17 -0.35 -24.49
N THR A 411 -0.46 -0.29 -23.37
CA THR A 411 0.92 0.24 -23.32
C THR A 411 1.86 -0.87 -22.88
N LEU A 412 2.89 -1.13 -23.67
CA LEU A 412 4.00 -2.02 -23.33
C LEU A 412 5.26 -1.19 -23.23
N ARG A 413 5.98 -1.29 -22.11
CA ARG A 413 7.29 -0.69 -21.91
C ARG A 413 8.20 -1.74 -21.30
N ALA A 414 9.26 -2.09 -22.02
CA ALA A 414 10.38 -2.82 -21.45
C ALA A 414 11.43 -1.83 -20.92
N ASP A 415 12.36 -2.32 -20.12
CA ASP A 415 13.50 -1.53 -19.64
C ASP A 415 13.05 -0.22 -18.97
N SER A 416 12.12 -0.32 -18.02
CA SER A 416 11.41 0.83 -17.45
C SER A 416 12.36 1.90 -16.86
N GLN A 417 13.54 1.48 -16.40
CA GLN A 417 14.59 2.32 -15.82
C GLN A 417 15.70 2.75 -16.80
N GLY A 418 15.64 2.33 -18.06
CA GLY A 418 16.65 2.66 -19.07
C GLY A 418 18.03 2.07 -18.76
N ALA A 419 18.08 0.83 -18.31
CA ALA A 419 19.32 0.11 -17.99
C ALA A 419 20.07 -0.34 -19.26
N CYS A 420 19.39 -0.42 -20.42
CA CYS A 420 20.01 -0.86 -21.66
C CYS A 420 20.89 0.23 -22.28
N VAL A 421 22.19 0.19 -21.99
CA VAL A 421 23.25 1.06 -22.54
C VAL A 421 24.35 0.20 -23.19
N PRO A 422 25.29 0.76 -24.00
CA PRO A 422 26.39 -0.01 -24.58
C PRO A 422 27.17 -0.82 -23.53
N GLY A 423 27.35 -2.10 -23.81
CA GLY A 423 28.03 -3.03 -22.90
C GLY A 423 27.15 -3.54 -21.75
N ALA A 424 25.90 -3.11 -21.62
CA ALA A 424 24.95 -3.69 -20.67
C ALA A 424 24.70 -5.16 -21.01
N ALA A 425 24.87 -6.04 -20.01
CA ALA A 425 24.70 -7.49 -20.17
C ALA A 425 23.23 -7.89 -20.36
N ASN A 426 22.30 -7.14 -19.76
CA ASN A 426 20.87 -7.41 -19.79
C ASN A 426 20.13 -6.18 -20.31
N CYS A 427 19.49 -6.35 -21.47
CA CYS A 427 18.63 -5.35 -22.07
C CYS A 427 17.22 -5.88 -22.17
N GLY A 428 16.33 -5.31 -21.37
CA GLY A 428 14.91 -5.62 -21.44
C GLY A 428 14.35 -5.22 -22.79
N THR A 429 13.48 -6.05 -23.36
CA THR A 429 12.75 -5.74 -24.59
C THR A 429 11.33 -6.30 -24.58
N VAL A 430 10.55 -5.98 -25.61
CA VAL A 430 9.19 -6.50 -25.79
C VAL A 430 9.23 -7.70 -26.75
N LEU A 431 8.73 -8.85 -26.28
CA LEU A 431 8.76 -10.11 -27.00
C LEU A 431 7.34 -10.63 -27.24
N PHE A 432 7.09 -11.19 -28.43
CA PHE A 432 5.82 -11.84 -28.77
C PHE A 432 6.04 -13.31 -29.09
N GLY A 433 5.40 -14.19 -28.31
CA GLY A 433 5.35 -15.62 -28.57
C GLY A 433 4.48 -15.98 -29.78
N ALA A 434 4.41 -17.28 -30.10
CA ALA A 434 3.63 -17.78 -31.24
C ALA A 434 2.13 -17.47 -31.13
N GLY A 435 1.57 -17.51 -29.91
CA GLY A 435 0.18 -17.15 -29.62
C GLY A 435 -0.03 -15.69 -29.20
N GLY A 436 1.03 -14.88 -29.18
CA GLY A 436 0.97 -13.49 -28.74
C GLY A 436 0.49 -12.54 -29.84
N GLY A 437 -0.40 -11.61 -29.46
CA GLY A 437 -0.85 -10.52 -30.33
C GLY A 437 -1.75 -9.54 -29.57
N ILE A 438 -1.88 -8.33 -30.10
CA ILE A 438 -2.73 -7.27 -29.55
C ILE A 438 -3.83 -6.94 -30.55
N SER A 439 -5.07 -6.78 -30.08
CA SER A 439 -6.19 -6.28 -30.87
C SER A 439 -6.92 -5.17 -30.12
N VAL A 440 -7.07 -3.98 -30.70
CA VAL A 440 -7.78 -2.86 -30.07
C VAL A 440 -8.77 -2.21 -31.02
N ASN A 441 -9.84 -1.63 -30.45
CA ASN A 441 -10.90 -0.95 -31.18
C ASN A 441 -11.08 0.52 -30.74
N GLY A 442 -10.50 1.46 -31.49
CA GLY A 442 -10.51 2.89 -31.15
C GLY A 442 -9.52 3.30 -30.05
N GLY A 443 -8.84 2.33 -29.42
CA GLY A 443 -7.73 2.56 -28.48
C GLY A 443 -6.37 2.70 -29.16
N ALA A 444 -5.38 3.20 -28.41
CA ALA A 444 -3.98 3.29 -28.86
C ALA A 444 -3.15 2.11 -28.33
N VAL A 445 -2.26 1.58 -29.17
CA VAL A 445 -1.20 0.65 -28.78
C VAL A 445 0.12 1.40 -28.77
N ARG A 446 0.75 1.49 -27.60
CA ARG A 446 2.10 2.08 -27.43
C ARG A 446 3.06 0.98 -27.04
N LEU A 447 4.23 0.93 -27.68
CA LEU A 447 5.23 -0.09 -27.45
C LEU A 447 6.60 0.58 -27.40
N ASP A 448 7.23 0.60 -26.24
CA ASP A 448 8.60 1.09 -26.05
C ASP A 448 9.53 -0.10 -25.82
N TYR A 449 10.54 -0.25 -26.67
CA TYR A 449 11.41 -1.43 -26.67
C TYR A 449 12.87 -1.10 -27.00
N ASN A 450 13.78 -1.96 -26.57
CA ASN A 450 15.17 -1.95 -27.03
C ASN A 450 15.31 -2.88 -28.25
N PRO A 451 15.69 -2.38 -29.44
CA PRO A 451 15.95 -3.21 -30.61
C PRO A 451 17.27 -3.98 -30.46
N ALA A 452 17.43 -5.03 -31.28
CA ALA A 452 18.68 -5.78 -31.34
C ALA A 452 19.85 -4.86 -31.72
N GLY A 453 20.95 -4.93 -30.97
CA GLY A 453 22.14 -4.11 -31.19
C GLY A 453 22.13 -2.74 -30.49
N ALA A 454 21.06 -2.37 -29.77
CA ALA A 454 21.00 -1.13 -29.00
C ALA A 454 22.05 -1.04 -27.88
N ASN A 455 22.55 -2.17 -27.38
CA ASN A 455 23.63 -2.25 -26.38
C ASN A 455 24.99 -2.66 -26.94
N ALA A 456 25.14 -2.72 -28.26
CA ALA A 456 26.45 -2.96 -28.85
C ALA A 456 27.42 -1.84 -28.48
N ALA A 457 28.73 -2.15 -28.46
CA ALA A 457 29.77 -1.14 -28.22
C ALA A 457 29.70 0.06 -29.21
N SER A 458 29.10 -0.17 -30.37
CA SER A 458 28.67 0.87 -31.30
C SER A 458 27.18 0.65 -31.57
N PRO A 459 26.29 1.31 -30.82
CA PRO A 459 24.85 1.07 -30.95
C PRO A 459 24.33 1.49 -32.33
N SER A 460 23.28 0.83 -32.80
CA SER A 460 22.65 1.09 -34.09
C SER A 460 21.16 0.79 -34.04
N TYR A 461 20.38 1.59 -34.77
CA TYR A 461 18.93 1.46 -34.94
C TYR A 461 18.54 1.05 -36.37
N ALA A 462 19.50 0.57 -37.16
CA ALA A 462 19.30 0.23 -38.57
C ALA A 462 18.38 -0.99 -38.79
N THR A 463 18.21 -1.86 -37.79
CA THR A 463 17.39 -3.08 -37.86
C THR A 463 16.34 -3.10 -36.74
N PRO A 464 15.32 -2.22 -36.81
CA PRO A 464 14.22 -2.23 -35.83
C PRO A 464 13.44 -3.54 -35.92
N THR A 465 12.81 -3.93 -34.81
CA THR A 465 11.88 -5.06 -34.80
C THR A 465 10.54 -4.62 -35.37
N ASP A 466 10.05 -5.32 -36.39
CA ASP A 466 8.72 -5.06 -36.97
C ASP A 466 7.64 -5.82 -36.19
N TYR A 467 6.81 -5.08 -35.46
CA TYR A 467 5.69 -5.59 -34.68
C TYR A 467 4.34 -5.48 -35.39
N THR A 468 4.28 -4.99 -36.64
CA THR A 468 3.01 -4.74 -37.34
C THR A 468 2.15 -5.99 -37.45
N ALA A 469 2.75 -7.15 -37.74
CA ALA A 469 2.05 -8.44 -37.79
C ALA A 469 1.53 -8.95 -36.43
N LYS A 470 1.92 -8.32 -35.32
CA LYS A 470 1.49 -8.66 -33.95
C LYS A 470 0.36 -7.78 -33.45
N VAL A 471 -0.03 -6.75 -34.20
CA VAL A 471 -1.04 -5.77 -33.78
C VAL A 471 -2.14 -5.67 -34.83
N THR A 472 -3.37 -5.95 -34.41
CA THR A 472 -4.58 -5.74 -35.19
C THR A 472 -5.28 -4.47 -34.70
N LEU A 473 -5.53 -3.53 -35.61
CA LEU A 473 -6.17 -2.25 -35.31
C LEU A 473 -7.53 -2.18 -36.01
N ALA A 474 -8.58 -1.78 -35.30
CA ALA A 474 -9.83 -1.35 -35.93
C ALA A 474 -9.84 0.17 -36.19
N ASP A 475 -10.89 0.69 -36.84
CA ASP A 475 -10.98 2.09 -37.26
C ASP A 475 -10.78 3.06 -36.09
N GLY A 476 -9.89 4.04 -36.28
CA GLY A 476 -9.55 5.06 -35.29
C GLY A 476 -8.47 4.65 -34.27
N SER A 477 -8.02 3.40 -34.28
CA SER A 477 -6.88 2.96 -33.47
C SER A 477 -5.54 3.44 -34.03
N THR A 478 -4.57 3.61 -33.13
CA THR A 478 -3.18 3.99 -33.48
C THR A 478 -2.21 2.96 -32.93
N PHE A 479 -1.10 2.75 -33.64
CA PHE A 479 0.02 1.95 -33.16
C PHE A 479 1.30 2.78 -33.24
N THR A 480 2.04 2.84 -32.13
CA THR A 480 3.26 3.64 -32.00
C THR A 480 4.35 2.81 -31.34
N PRO A 481 5.10 2.01 -32.12
CA PRO A 481 6.32 1.36 -31.65
C PRO A 481 7.47 2.37 -31.61
N ARG A 482 8.19 2.47 -30.51
CA ARG A 482 9.32 3.39 -30.32
C ARG A 482 10.53 2.65 -29.79
N MET A 483 11.68 2.94 -30.38
CA MET A 483 12.97 2.44 -29.90
C MET A 483 13.45 3.31 -28.74
N LEU A 484 13.84 2.68 -27.64
CA LEU A 484 14.34 3.37 -26.45
C LEU A 484 15.75 3.92 -26.71
N VAL A 485 15.97 5.14 -26.23
CA VAL A 485 17.26 5.85 -26.20
C VAL A 485 17.59 6.15 -24.74
N ASN A 486 18.60 5.47 -24.20
CA ASN A 486 18.94 5.49 -22.78
C ASN A 486 20.25 6.23 -22.48
N ASP A 487 21.12 6.44 -23.47
CA ASP A 487 22.34 7.21 -23.30
C ASP A 487 22.71 8.08 -24.51
N VAL A 488 23.77 8.86 -24.37
CA VAL A 488 24.22 9.81 -25.39
C VAL A 488 24.79 9.12 -26.64
N THR A 489 25.32 7.91 -26.54
CA THR A 489 25.84 7.17 -27.69
C THR A 489 24.71 6.58 -28.53
N GLN A 490 23.64 6.12 -27.89
CA GLN A 490 22.39 5.72 -28.51
C GLN A 490 21.70 6.95 -29.12
N LEU A 491 21.69 8.10 -28.43
CA LEU A 491 21.20 9.35 -28.99
C LEU A 491 21.94 9.69 -30.30
N GLN A 492 23.27 9.54 -30.32
CA GLN A 492 24.04 9.72 -31.55
C GLN A 492 23.70 8.66 -32.61
N ALA A 493 23.44 7.41 -32.22
CA ALA A 493 23.11 6.30 -33.11
C ALA A 493 21.77 6.46 -33.84
N MET A 494 20.91 7.41 -33.45
CA MET A 494 19.71 7.76 -34.22
C MET A 494 20.03 8.12 -35.68
N THR A 495 21.26 8.57 -35.98
CA THR A 495 21.73 8.82 -37.36
C THR A 495 21.72 7.56 -38.24
N SER A 496 21.73 6.37 -37.66
CA SER A 496 21.62 5.10 -38.40
C SER A 496 20.20 4.79 -38.89
N ASN A 497 19.18 5.51 -38.40
CA ASN A 497 17.79 5.37 -38.83
C ASN A 497 17.01 6.69 -38.62
N LEU A 498 17.17 7.63 -39.56
CA LEU A 498 16.58 8.97 -39.48
C LEU A 498 15.05 9.02 -39.64
N SER A 499 14.43 7.92 -40.04
CA SER A 499 12.97 7.74 -40.12
C SER A 499 12.37 7.02 -38.91
N GLY A 500 13.20 6.61 -37.95
CA GLY A 500 12.76 5.83 -36.79
C GLY A 500 11.91 6.63 -35.80
N ASP A 501 11.09 5.92 -35.04
CA ASP A 501 10.35 6.47 -33.91
C ASP A 501 11.08 6.14 -32.61
N TYR A 502 11.32 7.16 -31.77
CA TYR A 502 12.17 7.07 -30.59
C TYR A 502 11.48 7.60 -29.34
N ALA A 503 11.86 7.05 -28.19
CA ALA A 503 11.52 7.59 -26.88
C ALA A 503 12.76 7.58 -25.98
N LEU A 504 12.94 8.63 -25.17
CA LEU A 504 13.94 8.56 -24.12
C LEU A 504 13.48 7.56 -23.04
N GLY A 505 14.37 6.65 -22.65
CA GLY A 505 14.09 5.70 -21.56
C GLY A 505 14.53 6.20 -20.19
N ARG A 506 15.41 7.20 -20.15
CA ARG A 506 15.90 7.87 -18.93
C ARG A 506 16.48 9.24 -19.26
N ASP A 507 16.84 9.99 -18.22
CA ASP A 507 17.65 11.20 -18.36
C ASP A 507 19.05 10.86 -18.92
N ILE A 508 19.53 11.69 -19.84
CA ILE A 508 20.81 11.50 -20.53
C ILE A 508 21.79 12.60 -20.10
N ASP A 509 22.91 12.19 -19.52
CA ASP A 509 24.10 13.03 -19.39
C ASP A 509 24.90 12.98 -20.70
N ALA A 510 24.99 14.12 -21.38
CA ALA A 510 25.71 14.28 -22.64
C ALA A 510 27.07 14.99 -22.51
N ALA A 511 27.59 15.20 -21.30
CA ALA A 511 28.85 15.93 -21.07
C ALA A 511 30.06 15.33 -21.81
N ALA A 512 30.04 14.00 -22.01
CA ALA A 512 31.09 13.29 -22.75
C ALA A 512 31.27 13.80 -24.19
N THR A 513 30.22 14.39 -24.77
CA THR A 513 30.24 14.92 -26.15
C THR A 513 31.28 16.02 -26.34
N SER A 514 31.68 16.73 -25.28
CA SER A 514 32.71 17.79 -25.33
C SER A 514 34.06 17.34 -25.93
N THR A 515 34.37 16.05 -25.85
CA THR A 515 35.61 15.46 -26.39
C THR A 515 35.43 14.79 -27.74
N TRP A 516 34.18 14.62 -28.20
CA TRP A 516 33.88 13.91 -29.43
C TRP A 516 34.29 14.70 -30.66
N ASN A 517 34.55 13.97 -31.76
CA ASN A 517 34.84 14.55 -33.06
C ASN A 517 35.98 15.59 -33.03
N ALA A 518 37.08 15.22 -32.36
CA ALA A 518 38.24 16.11 -32.13
C ALA A 518 37.88 17.43 -31.41
N GLY A 519 36.95 17.36 -30.46
CA GLY A 519 36.47 18.53 -29.70
C GLY A 519 35.38 19.34 -30.40
N ALA A 520 34.87 18.88 -31.55
CA ALA A 520 33.75 19.53 -32.23
C ALA A 520 32.38 19.22 -31.61
N GLY A 521 32.31 18.26 -30.68
CA GLY A 521 31.05 17.93 -30.01
C GLY A 521 30.22 16.87 -30.72
N PHE A 522 28.96 16.75 -30.30
CA PHE A 522 27.96 15.88 -30.90
C PHE A 522 27.79 16.15 -32.41
N LEU A 523 27.46 15.12 -33.20
CA LEU A 523 27.12 15.26 -34.62
C LEU A 523 25.60 15.47 -34.73
N PRO A 524 25.12 16.59 -35.29
CA PRO A 524 23.68 16.83 -35.46
C PRO A 524 22.96 15.66 -36.14
N ILE A 525 21.80 15.27 -35.61
CA ILE A 525 20.98 14.20 -36.19
C ILE A 525 20.29 14.73 -37.46
N GLY A 526 20.63 14.11 -38.59
CA GLY A 526 20.17 14.54 -39.92
C GLY A 526 20.87 15.81 -40.42
N ASP A 527 20.91 15.99 -41.73
CA ASP A 527 21.51 17.15 -42.40
C ASP A 527 20.70 17.56 -43.63
N THR A 528 21.20 18.52 -44.41
CA THR A 528 20.52 19.02 -45.63
C THR A 528 20.44 18.02 -46.78
N SER A 529 21.22 16.93 -46.72
CA SER A 529 21.20 15.84 -47.70
C SER A 529 20.23 14.73 -47.28
N VAL A 530 20.18 14.40 -45.99
CA VAL A 530 19.25 13.43 -45.43
C VAL A 530 18.68 13.98 -44.12
N ASN A 531 17.46 14.51 -44.22
CA ASN A 531 16.76 15.11 -43.07
C ASN A 531 16.31 14.03 -42.08
N PHE A 532 16.16 14.41 -40.82
CA PHE A 532 15.40 13.61 -39.85
C PHE A 532 13.90 13.69 -40.14
N THR A 533 13.27 12.55 -40.39
CA THR A 533 11.84 12.41 -40.71
C THR A 533 11.05 11.63 -39.67
N GLY A 534 11.75 10.96 -38.75
CA GLY A 534 11.18 10.18 -37.66
C GLY A 534 10.58 11.02 -36.53
N SER A 535 10.42 10.41 -35.35
CA SER A 535 9.91 11.07 -34.15
C SER A 535 10.81 10.86 -32.94
N LEU A 536 10.83 11.81 -32.02
CA LEU A 536 11.46 11.66 -30.71
C LEU A 536 10.51 12.21 -29.64
N ASP A 537 10.11 11.33 -28.73
CA ASP A 537 9.40 11.69 -27.51
C ASP A 537 10.37 11.70 -26.34
N GLY A 538 10.57 12.86 -25.71
CA GLY A 538 11.40 12.96 -24.53
C GLY A 538 10.83 12.20 -23.33
N ASN A 539 9.53 11.83 -23.35
CA ASN A 539 8.89 11.03 -22.32
C ASN A 539 9.11 11.59 -20.89
N SER A 540 9.16 12.93 -20.78
CA SER A 540 9.46 13.69 -19.56
C SER A 540 10.90 13.60 -19.05
N HIS A 541 11.83 13.02 -19.83
CA HIS A 541 13.25 12.99 -19.54
C HIS A 541 14.00 14.20 -20.13
N VAL A 542 15.17 14.46 -19.57
CA VAL A 542 16.04 15.58 -19.96
C VAL A 542 17.36 15.08 -20.52
N ILE A 543 17.85 15.77 -21.55
CA ILE A 543 19.23 15.66 -22.02
C ILE A 543 20.02 16.84 -21.44
N SER A 544 21.04 16.55 -20.65
CA SER A 544 21.87 17.53 -19.97
C SER A 544 23.26 17.65 -20.60
N ASP A 545 23.85 18.85 -20.56
CA ASP A 545 25.26 19.09 -20.86
C ASP A 545 25.72 18.67 -22.27
N LEU A 546 24.80 18.76 -23.24
CA LEU A 546 25.08 18.52 -24.65
C LEU A 546 26.04 19.59 -25.20
N TYR A 547 27.19 19.18 -25.75
CA TYR A 547 28.19 20.07 -26.32
C TYR A 547 28.25 19.97 -27.84
N ILE A 548 28.11 21.11 -28.53
CA ILE A 548 28.26 21.21 -29.98
C ILE A 548 29.05 22.48 -30.34
N ASN A 549 30.27 22.32 -30.86
CA ASN A 549 31.12 23.45 -31.26
C ASN A 549 31.55 23.34 -32.73
N ARG A 550 30.67 23.79 -33.63
CA ARG A 550 30.83 23.68 -35.08
C ARG A 550 30.61 25.04 -35.77
N PRO A 551 31.45 26.06 -35.49
CA PRO A 551 31.20 27.44 -35.92
C PRO A 551 31.27 27.64 -37.44
N ALA A 552 31.88 26.70 -38.17
CA ALA A 552 31.98 26.74 -39.63
C ALA A 552 30.86 25.97 -40.34
N SER A 553 29.93 25.35 -39.60
CA SER A 553 28.82 24.58 -40.14
C SER A 553 27.50 25.35 -40.00
N ASN A 554 26.64 25.25 -41.01
CA ASN A 554 25.24 25.65 -40.88
C ASN A 554 24.41 24.49 -40.31
N ASN A 555 23.18 24.77 -39.87
CA ASN A 555 22.23 23.73 -39.44
C ASN A 555 22.77 22.89 -38.27
N VAL A 556 23.20 23.57 -37.21
CA VAL A 556 23.85 22.97 -36.04
C VAL A 556 22.89 22.98 -34.85
N GLY A 557 22.67 21.81 -34.27
CA GLY A 557 21.84 21.58 -33.09
C GLY A 557 21.81 20.09 -32.77
N LEU A 558 20.97 19.66 -31.81
CA LEU A 558 20.72 18.23 -31.58
C LEU A 558 20.24 17.55 -32.88
N PHE A 559 19.39 18.25 -33.63
CA PHE A 559 19.02 17.92 -34.99
C PHE A 559 19.59 18.97 -35.95
N GLY A 560 20.16 18.54 -37.07
CA GLY A 560 20.65 19.48 -38.08
C GLY A 560 19.51 20.01 -38.95
N VAL A 561 18.75 19.10 -39.56
CA VAL A 561 17.54 19.42 -40.32
C VAL A 561 16.44 18.41 -40.02
N THR A 562 15.25 18.91 -39.67
CA THR A 562 14.02 18.12 -39.58
C THR A 562 13.07 18.50 -40.73
N GLN A 563 12.30 17.54 -41.23
CA GLN A 563 11.29 17.82 -42.26
C GLN A 563 10.05 18.49 -41.62
N LEU A 564 9.46 19.49 -42.29
CA LEU A 564 8.10 19.96 -41.97
C LEU A 564 7.16 18.75 -42.11
N ASN A 565 6.58 18.27 -41.00
CA ASN A 565 5.77 17.04 -40.86
C ASN A 565 6.54 15.75 -40.49
N ALA A 566 7.79 15.83 -40.00
CA ALA A 566 8.38 14.70 -39.27
C ALA A 566 7.44 14.25 -38.13
N GLY A 567 7.53 12.98 -37.70
CA GLY A 567 6.65 12.37 -36.68
C GLY A 567 6.61 13.08 -35.31
N GLY A 568 7.43 14.11 -35.14
CA GLY A 568 7.31 15.14 -34.13
C GLY A 568 8.39 15.02 -33.06
N LEU A 569 8.97 16.17 -32.69
CA LEU A 569 9.80 16.31 -31.48
C LEU A 569 8.89 16.82 -30.37
N ARG A 570 8.73 16.06 -29.29
CA ARG A 570 7.80 16.39 -28.21
C ARG A 570 8.37 16.01 -26.85
N ASN A 571 7.90 16.69 -25.81
CA ASN A 571 8.22 16.41 -24.40
C ASN A 571 9.74 16.32 -24.10
N LEU A 572 10.56 17.02 -24.87
CA LEU A 572 12.02 16.96 -24.78
C LEU A 572 12.53 18.11 -23.90
N GLY A 573 13.22 17.77 -22.81
CA GLY A 573 13.99 18.72 -22.02
C GLY A 573 15.44 18.79 -22.48
N LEU A 574 15.98 20.01 -22.64
CA LEU A 574 17.40 20.27 -22.83
C LEU A 574 17.90 21.21 -21.74
N HIS A 575 18.95 20.82 -21.03
CA HIS A 575 19.50 21.59 -19.91
C HIS A 575 21.04 21.68 -19.99
N GLY A 576 21.63 22.82 -19.62
CA GLY A 576 23.09 22.95 -19.48
C GLY A 576 23.94 22.84 -20.76
N GLY A 577 23.33 22.66 -21.94
CA GLY A 577 24.05 22.54 -23.21
C GLY A 577 24.64 23.86 -23.73
N SER A 578 25.67 23.75 -24.58
CA SER A 578 26.38 24.90 -25.20
C SER A 578 26.22 24.96 -26.71
#